data_AF-H1BFH3-F1
#
_entry.id   AF-H1BFH3-F1
#
_cell.length_a   1.000
_cell.length_b   1.000
_cell.length_c   1.000
_cell.angle_alpha   90.00
_cell.angle_beta   90.00
_cell.angle_gamma   90.00
#
_symmetry.space_group_name_H-M   'P 1'
#
loop_
_entity.id
_entity.type
_entity.pdbx_description
1 polymer ?
#
loop_
_entity_poly.entity_id
_entity_poly.type
_entity_poly.pdbx_seq_one_letter_code
_entity_poly.pdbx_strand_id
1 'polypeptide(L)' 'MILRIEYIHEKERLDLIKNIKENYLIVEESKISPSKKQNSKKKIQFIEIEKRN' A
#
# COMPACT_ATOMS: atom_id res chain seq x y z
N MET A 1 7.63 -0.14 10.34
CA MET A 1 7.95 0.75 9.19
C MET A 1 6.65 1.08 8.47
N ILE A 2 6.39 2.35 8.18
CA ILE A 2 5.16 2.76 7.48
C ILE A 2 5.46 3.03 6.01
N LEU A 3 4.72 2.40 5.11
CA LEU A 3 4.80 2.61 3.66
C LEU A 3 3.54 3.29 3.15
N ARG A 4 3.71 4.20 2.19
CA ARG A 4 2.60 4.79 1.42
C ARG A 4 2.60 4.19 0.03
N ILE A 5 1.51 3.52 -0.32
CA ILE A 5 1.29 2.96 -1.65
C ILE A 5 0.40 3.91 -2.44
N GLU A 6 0.90 4.39 -3.58
CA GLU A 6 0.08 5.05 -4.60
C GLU A 6 -0.14 4.12 -5.79
N TYR A 7 -1.37 3.97 -6.24
CA TYR A 7 -1.69 3.09 -7.36
C TYR A 7 -2.89 3.60 -8.15
N ILE A 8 -2.99 3.23 -9.43
CA ILE A 8 -4.17 3.52 -10.25
C ILE A 8 -5.04 2.26 -10.31
N HIS A 9 -4.43 1.10 -10.54
CA HIS A 9 -5.13 -0.16 -10.68
C HIS A 9 -5.02 -0.98 -9.40
N GLU A 10 -6.13 -1.55 -8.95
CA GLU A 10 -6.17 -2.38 -7.73
C GLU A 10 -5.26 -3.61 -7.83
N LYS A 11 -5.11 -4.18 -9.03
CA LYS A 11 -4.22 -5.32 -9.26
C LYS A 11 -2.76 -5.00 -8.87
N GLU A 12 -2.26 -3.82 -9.24
CA GLU A 12 -0.88 -3.39 -8.92
C GLU A 12 -0.65 -3.33 -7.40
N ARG A 13 -1.65 -2.84 -6.65
CA ARG A 13 -1.61 -2.82 -5.17
C ARG A 13 -1.55 -4.23 -4.61
N LEU A 14 -2.43 -5.12 -5.07
CA LEU A 14 -2.51 -6.49 -4.56
C LEU A 14 -1.22 -7.26 -4.84
N ASP A 15 -0.66 -7.11 -6.05
CA ASP A 15 0.60 -7.74 -6.44
C ASP A 15 1.77 -7.22 -5.58
N LEU A 16 1.84 -5.91 -5.30
CA LEU A 16 2.84 -5.35 -4.41
C LEU A 16 2.69 -5.85 -2.97
N ILE A 17 1.47 -5.87 -2.42
CA ILE A 17 1.18 -6.37 -1.08
C ILE A 17 1.60 -7.84 -0.94
N LYS A 18 1.36 -8.65 -1.97
CA LYS A 18 1.80 -10.05 -2.00
C LYS A 18 3.32 -10.16 -1.90
N ASN A 19 4.06 -9.38 -2.69
CA ASN A 19 5.53 -9.38 -2.67
C ASN A 19 6.09 -8.89 -1.31
N ILE A 20 5.48 -7.88 -0.70
CA ILE A 20 5.89 -7.38 0.62
C ILE A 20 5.75 -8.48 1.68
N LYS A 21 4.66 -9.25 1.63
CA LYS A 21 4.38 -10.34 2.59
C LYS A 21 5.41 -11.48 2.55
N GLU A 22 6.25 -11.56 1.52
CA GLU A 22 7.33 -12.57 1.46
C GLU A 22 8.40 -12.32 2.53
N ASN A 23 8.75 -11.05 2.76
CA ASN A 23 9.86 -10.65 3.65
C ASN A 23 9.39 -9.87 4.89
N TYR A 24 8.13 -9.40 4.89
CA TYR A 24 7.58 -8.55 5.93
C TYR A 24 6.24 -9.07 6.44
N LEU A 25 5.92 -8.77 7.69
CA LEU A 25 4.60 -8.91 8.27
C LEU A 25 3.85 -7.58 8.08
N ILE A 26 2.60 -7.63 7.61
CA ILE A 26 1.73 -6.45 7.60
C ILE A 26 1.02 -6.39 8.94
N VAL A 27 1.27 -5.32 9.69
CA VAL A 27 0.72 -5.07 11.02
C VAL A 27 -0.63 -4.35 10.91
N GLU A 28 -0.71 -3.33 10.07
CA GLU A 28 -1.93 -2.54 9.86
C GLU A 28 -2.08 -2.08 8.41
N GLU A 29 -3.33 -1.98 7.94
CA GLU A 29 -3.69 -1.40 6.66
C GLU A 29 -4.72 -0.28 6.84
N SER A 30 -4.39 0.92 6.37
CA SER A 30 -5.33 2.02 6.36
C SER A 30 -6.45 1.79 5.34
N LYS A 31 -7.56 2.52 5.50
CA LYS A 31 -8.55 2.65 4.42
C LYS A 31 -7.91 3.25 3.17
N ILE A 32 -8.42 2.84 2.02
CA ILE A 32 -8.03 3.38 0.71
C ILE A 32 -8.69 4.74 0.53
N SER A 33 -7.92 5.73 0.09
CA SER A 33 -8.39 7.09 -0.16
C SER A 33 -7.96 7.60 -1.53
N PRO A 34 -8.68 8.55 -2.15
CA PRO A 34 -8.21 9.20 -3.36
C PRO A 34 -6.99 10.08 -3.09
N SER A 35 -6.12 10.23 -4.08
CA SER A 35 -4.99 11.16 -4.02
C SER A 35 -5.48 12.61 -3.96
N LYS A 36 -4.86 13.41 -3.09
CA LYS A 36 -5.15 14.85 -2.95
C LYS A 36 -4.57 15.71 -4.09
N LYS A 37 -3.74 15.13 -4.98
CA LYS A 37 -3.17 15.87 -6.12
C LYS A 37 -4.28 16.18 -7.13
N GLN A 38 -4.32 17.44 -7.59
CA GLN A 38 -5.29 17.89 -8.58
C GLN A 38 -5.24 17.00 -9.84
N ASN A 39 -6.41 16.63 -10.37
CA ASN A 39 -6.57 15.77 -11.55
C ASN A 39 -5.94 14.37 -11.44
N SER A 40 -5.59 13.91 -10.24
CA SER A 40 -5.01 12.58 -10.05
C SER A 40 -6.09 11.51 -9.99
N LYS A 41 -5.93 10.46 -10.80
CA LYS A 41 -6.74 9.23 -10.72
C LYS A 41 -6.20 8.21 -9.71
N LYS A 42 -5.11 8.54 -9.01
CA LYS A 42 -4.44 7.63 -8.09
C LYS A 42 -5.23 7.47 -6.79
N LYS A 43 -5.18 6.27 -6.23
CA LYS A 43 -5.59 5.94 -4.88
C LYS A 43 -4.35 5.79 -4.00
N ILE A 44 -4.54 5.98 -2.69
CA ILE A 44 -3.51 5.92 -1.67
C ILE A 44 -3.95 4.96 -0.59
N GLN A 45 -3.02 4.13 -0.12
CA GLN A 45 -3.16 3.33 1.10
C GLN A 45 -1.87 3.43 1.90
N PHE A 46 -1.97 3.54 3.22
CA PHE A 46 -0.85 3.40 4.13
C PHE A 46 -0.86 1.99 4.70
N ILE A 47 0.31 1.38 4.78
CA ILE A 47 0.48 0.08 5.42
C ILE A 47 1.61 0.18 6.43
N GLU A 48 1.41 -0.43 7.59
CA GLU A 48 2.46 -0.63 8.57
C GLU A 48 3.00 -2.05 8.44
N ILE A 49 4.32 -2.16 8.34
CA ILE A 49 5.01 -3.45 8.19
C ILE A 49 6.18 -3.60 9.15
N GLU A 50 6.45 -4.84 9.51
CA GLU A 50 7.60 -5.27 10.31
C GLU A 50 8.41 -6.31 9.55
N LYS A 51 9.73 -6.33 9.73
CA LYS A 51 10.59 -7.32 9.10
C LYS A 51 10.33 -8.68 9.74
N ARG A 52 10.15 -9.73 8.93
CA ARG A 52 10.10 -11.10 9.44
C ARG A 52 11.51 -11.47 9.95
N ASN A 53 11.58 -11.95 11.19
CA ASN A 53 12.82 -12.49 11.77
C ASN A 53 13.07 -13.91 11.25
#